data_AF-A0A8S9U5R6-F1
#
_entry.id   AF-A0A8S9U5R6-F1
#
_cell.length_a   1.000
_cell.length_b   1.000
_cell.length_c   1.000
_cell.angle_alpha   90.00
_cell.angle_beta   90.00
_cell.angle_gamma   90.00
#
_symmetry.space_group_name_H-M   'P 1'
#
loop_
_entity.id
_entity.type
_entity.pdbx_description
1 polymer ?
#
loop_
_entity_poly.entity_id
_entity_poly.type
_entity_poly.pdbx_seq_one_letter_code
_entity_poly.pdbx_strand_id
1 'polypeptide(L)'
;TSTCLGLLQGLTARLDRIGFLKPVGQESVAVEGEVFKLDTCNYADMSPVVIMPGYTKRFLDGHITVESQLDKIRTSFKRITEANEFTVVEGTGHTGVGSIVDCNNARIAAELGVDMVLVANGGLGSAFDDLALNYSMCKTHNVRVRGVILNKVREDRVEMVREYFPKAMKHWGSNVPLIGVVPNLPLLSNPSMLDFEGLFNTQMLTLSSRRYQQYNKTTLVTAGLRRFLAKLSEPAFDHTLFVTHVSRNDIILGFLSHAQNFELTMKKPYGGGLILTGSPSDDNQQEYITNIIKNAQVPVLYVPMTTFEAMEKITHFTAKFNPTDEHKVHACGEHYASNIDFDAILT
;
A
#
# COMPACT_ATOMS: atom_id res chain seq x y z
N THR A 1 0.33 2.27 -6.86
CA THR A 1 -0.29 2.95 -5.71
C THR A 1 0.68 3.82 -4.92
N SER A 2 1.56 3.33 -4.03
CA SER A 2 2.38 4.22 -3.18
C SER A 2 3.23 5.25 -3.95
N THR A 3 3.88 4.85 -5.05
CA THR A 3 4.58 5.79 -5.94
C THR A 3 3.64 6.79 -6.60
N CYS A 4 2.45 6.36 -7.01
CA CYS A 4 1.45 7.25 -7.62
C CYS A 4 0.93 8.29 -6.61
N LEU A 5 0.70 7.89 -5.36
CA LEU A 5 0.31 8.79 -4.28
C LEU A 5 1.42 9.80 -3.98
N GLY A 6 2.67 9.34 -3.89
CA GLY A 6 3.82 10.22 -3.72
C GLY A 6 4.01 11.21 -4.88
N LEU A 7 3.75 10.77 -6.12
CA LEU A 7 3.74 11.64 -7.30
C LEU A 7 2.62 12.67 -7.24
N LEU A 8 1.38 12.25 -6.97
CA LEU A 8 0.24 13.15 -6.83
C LEU A 8 0.52 14.21 -5.78
N GLN A 9 1.00 13.83 -4.60
CA GLN A 9 1.31 14.79 -3.55
C GLN A 9 2.43 15.76 -3.95
N GLY A 10 3.52 15.24 -4.54
CA GLY A 10 4.62 16.09 -5.01
C GLY A 10 4.20 17.04 -6.13
N LEU A 11 3.26 16.63 -6.98
CA LEU A 11 2.69 17.48 -8.03
C LEU A 11 1.72 18.52 -7.46
N THR A 12 0.88 18.18 -6.47
CA THR A 12 -0.05 19.15 -5.83
C THR A 12 0.66 20.28 -5.12
N ALA A 13 1.94 20.10 -4.76
CA ALA A 13 2.79 21.16 -4.24
C ALA A 13 3.33 22.11 -5.33
N ARG A 14 3.17 21.76 -6.61
CA ARG A 14 3.73 22.46 -7.78
C ARG A 14 2.68 23.00 -8.75
N LEU A 15 1.50 22.40 -8.77
CA LEU A 15 0.39 22.71 -9.68
C LEU A 15 -0.90 22.87 -8.89
N ASP A 16 -1.77 23.79 -9.31
CA ASP A 16 -3.01 24.09 -8.61
C ASP A 16 -4.12 23.08 -8.93
N ARG A 17 -4.16 22.58 -10.18
CA ARG A 17 -5.20 21.63 -10.62
C ARG A 17 -4.61 20.38 -11.25
N ILE A 18 -4.78 19.25 -10.57
CA ILE A 18 -4.31 17.94 -11.02
C ILE A 18 -5.50 17.02 -11.20
N GLY A 19 -5.55 16.37 -12.36
CA GLY A 19 -6.47 15.29 -12.66
C GLY A 19 -5.86 13.94 -12.30
N PHE A 20 -6.71 12.98 -11.96
CA PHE A 20 -6.31 11.58 -11.79
C PHE A 20 -7.25 10.66 -12.53
N LEU A 21 -6.67 9.71 -13.26
CA LEU A 21 -7.41 8.69 -13.97
C LEU A 21 -6.76 7.33 -13.71
N LYS A 22 -7.58 6.34 -13.38
CA LYS A 22 -7.23 4.92 -13.39
C LYS A 22 -8.09 4.21 -14.44
N PRO A 23 -7.62 4.14 -15.70
CA PRO A 23 -8.45 3.75 -16.84
C PRO A 23 -9.13 2.39 -16.66
N VAL A 24 -8.39 1.43 -16.09
CA VAL A 24 -8.83 0.06 -15.84
C VAL A 24 -8.47 -0.32 -14.40
N GLY A 25 -9.46 -0.73 -13.60
CA GLY A 25 -9.27 -1.08 -12.18
C GLY A 25 -10.23 -2.13 -11.63
N GLN A 26 -10.13 -2.41 -10.33
CA GLN A 26 -10.97 -3.36 -9.58
C GLN A 26 -11.65 -2.67 -8.36
N GLU A 27 -12.37 -1.56 -8.59
CA GLU A 27 -13.22 -0.80 -7.63
C GLU A 27 -12.54 0.24 -6.69
N SER A 28 -11.21 0.36 -6.62
CA SER A 28 -10.55 1.11 -5.54
C SER A 28 -10.34 2.63 -5.72
N VAL A 29 -11.25 3.37 -6.38
CA VAL A 29 -10.97 4.77 -6.78
C VAL A 29 -11.61 5.84 -5.90
N ALA A 30 -12.71 5.52 -5.18
CA ALA A 30 -13.41 6.48 -4.33
C ALA A 30 -12.53 7.07 -3.21
N VAL A 31 -11.60 6.28 -2.66
CA VAL A 31 -10.77 6.68 -1.51
C VAL A 31 -9.59 7.58 -1.91
N GLU A 32 -9.17 7.56 -3.18
CA GLU A 32 -8.06 8.39 -3.67
C GLU A 32 -8.53 9.83 -3.99
N GLY A 33 -9.77 10.02 -4.45
CA GLY A 33 -10.33 11.36 -4.75
C GLY A 33 -10.46 12.28 -3.54
N GLU A 34 -10.95 11.74 -2.41
CA GLU A 34 -11.18 12.52 -1.19
C GLU A 34 -9.88 13.00 -0.54
N VAL A 35 -8.80 12.24 -0.68
CA VAL A 35 -7.53 12.47 0.03
C VAL A 35 -6.65 13.50 -0.65
N PHE A 36 -6.69 13.61 -1.98
CA PHE A 36 -5.90 14.59 -2.73
C PHE A 36 -6.69 15.82 -3.17
N LYS A 37 -7.91 16.03 -2.63
CA LYS A 37 -8.79 17.14 -3.01
C LYS A 37 -8.96 17.24 -4.53
N LEU A 38 -9.23 16.10 -5.16
CA LEU A 38 -9.50 16.03 -6.60
C LEU A 38 -10.92 16.52 -6.90
N ASP A 39 -11.32 17.65 -6.29
CA ASP A 39 -12.68 18.21 -6.27
C ASP A 39 -13.16 18.63 -7.67
N THR A 40 -12.22 18.74 -8.62
CA THR A 40 -12.46 19.03 -10.03
C THR A 40 -12.82 17.79 -10.86
N CYS A 41 -12.66 16.58 -10.32
CA CYS A 41 -12.86 15.33 -11.04
C CYS A 41 -14.15 14.63 -10.59
N ASN A 42 -14.98 14.22 -11.54
CA ASN A 42 -16.10 13.33 -11.24
C ASN A 42 -15.56 11.92 -10.96
N TYR A 43 -15.91 11.33 -9.81
CA TYR A 43 -15.49 9.97 -9.43
C TYR A 43 -15.76 8.91 -10.51
N ALA A 44 -16.88 9.04 -11.22
CA ALA A 44 -17.22 8.12 -12.30
C ALA A 44 -16.21 8.16 -13.47
N ASP A 45 -15.57 9.32 -13.68
CA ASP A 45 -14.55 9.50 -14.72
C ASP A 45 -13.16 9.05 -14.25
N MET A 46 -12.91 8.96 -12.94
CA MET A 46 -11.61 8.49 -12.43
C MET A 46 -11.40 6.98 -12.64
N SER A 47 -12.45 6.19 -12.82
CA SER A 47 -12.34 4.74 -13.11
C SER A 47 -13.41 4.26 -14.09
N PRO A 48 -13.26 4.57 -15.39
CA PRO A 48 -14.29 4.32 -16.39
C PRO A 48 -14.51 2.83 -16.71
N VAL A 49 -13.50 1.99 -16.52
CA VAL A 49 -13.59 0.54 -16.75
C VAL A 49 -13.19 -0.23 -15.49
N VAL A 50 -14.16 -0.92 -14.90
CA VAL A 50 -13.97 -1.77 -13.72
C VAL A 50 -14.12 -3.24 -14.11
N ILE A 51 -13.05 -4.03 -13.95
CA ILE A 51 -13.03 -5.46 -14.29
C ILE A 51 -13.51 -6.27 -13.09
N MET A 52 -14.82 -6.50 -13.05
CA MET A 52 -15.48 -7.33 -12.05
C MET A 52 -15.43 -8.84 -12.37
N PRO A 53 -15.69 -9.74 -11.40
CA PRO A 53 -15.84 -11.16 -11.68
C PRO A 53 -16.81 -11.42 -12.84
N GLY A 54 -16.38 -12.23 -13.81
CA GLY A 54 -17.15 -12.52 -15.03
C GLY A 54 -16.98 -11.52 -16.18
N TYR A 55 -16.34 -10.37 -15.97
CA TYR A 55 -16.08 -9.36 -17.01
C TYR A 55 -15.31 -9.96 -18.20
N THR A 56 -14.22 -10.67 -17.92
CA THR A 56 -13.40 -11.31 -18.96
C THR A 56 -14.18 -12.32 -19.79
N LYS A 57 -15.06 -13.12 -19.17
CA LYS A 57 -15.91 -14.07 -19.91
C LYS A 57 -16.84 -13.33 -20.85
N ARG A 58 -17.53 -12.30 -20.34
CA ARG A 58 -18.42 -11.46 -21.16
C ARG A 58 -17.70 -10.77 -22.33
N PHE A 59 -16.44 -10.37 -22.14
CA PHE A 59 -15.62 -9.84 -23.22
C PHE A 59 -15.36 -10.91 -24.30
N LEU A 60 -14.92 -12.10 -23.89
CA LEU A 60 -14.65 -13.22 -24.80
C LEU A 60 -15.93 -13.71 -25.52
N ASP A 61 -17.09 -13.61 -24.87
CA ASP A 61 -18.41 -13.92 -25.44
C ASP A 61 -18.93 -12.80 -26.36
N GLY A 62 -18.18 -11.71 -26.55
CA GLY A 62 -18.53 -10.60 -27.45
C GLY A 62 -19.56 -9.61 -26.89
N HIS A 63 -19.94 -9.72 -25.61
CA HIS A 63 -20.86 -8.79 -24.96
C HIS A 63 -20.21 -7.45 -24.59
N ILE A 64 -18.87 -7.38 -24.61
CA ILE A 64 -18.09 -6.18 -24.36
C ILE A 64 -17.07 -6.10 -25.49
N THR A 65 -17.02 -4.96 -26.18
CA THR A 65 -16.06 -4.74 -27.26
C THR A 65 -14.89 -3.90 -26.78
N VAL A 66 -13.74 -4.05 -27.44
CA VAL A 66 -12.56 -3.20 -27.18
C VAL A 66 -12.91 -1.72 -27.34
N GLU A 67 -13.61 -1.37 -28.43
CA GLU A 67 -13.99 0.01 -28.72
C GLU A 67 -14.87 0.61 -27.62
N SER A 68 -15.85 -0.14 -27.12
CA SER A 68 -16.72 0.33 -26.03
C SER A 68 -15.96 0.63 -24.73
N GLN A 69 -14.83 -0.03 -24.50
CA GLN A 69 -13.96 0.23 -23.34
C GLN A 69 -13.11 1.47 -23.60
N LEU A 70 -12.46 1.54 -24.77
CA LEU A 70 -11.61 2.67 -25.16
C LEU A 70 -12.40 3.98 -25.25
N ASP A 71 -13.64 3.96 -25.75
CA ASP A 71 -14.53 5.13 -25.80
C ASP A 71 -14.78 5.71 -24.41
N LYS A 72 -15.05 4.86 -23.41
CA LYS A 72 -15.24 5.30 -22.03
C LYS A 72 -13.98 5.93 -21.48
N ILE A 73 -12.84 5.26 -21.68
CA ILE A 73 -11.52 5.73 -21.23
C ILE A 73 -11.18 7.08 -21.86
N ARG A 74 -11.31 7.24 -23.18
CA ARG A 74 -11.06 8.51 -23.89
C ARG A 74 -11.97 9.62 -23.41
N THR A 75 -13.26 9.33 -23.25
CA THR A 75 -14.25 10.32 -22.82
C THR A 75 -13.92 10.84 -21.41
N SER A 76 -13.63 9.94 -20.47
CA SER A 76 -13.27 10.33 -19.11
C SER A 76 -11.92 11.04 -19.04
N PHE A 77 -10.91 10.56 -19.78
CA PHE A 77 -9.61 11.22 -19.87
C PHE A 77 -9.72 12.65 -20.40
N LYS A 78 -10.52 12.86 -21.45
CA LYS A 78 -10.77 14.19 -22.03
C LYS A 78 -11.37 15.14 -20.99
N ARG A 79 -12.43 14.73 -20.29
CA ARG A 79 -13.08 15.57 -19.26
C ARG A 79 -12.13 15.94 -18.14
N ILE A 80 -11.35 14.97 -17.64
CA ILE A 80 -10.38 15.20 -16.57
C ILE A 80 -9.27 16.14 -17.05
N THR A 81 -8.73 15.91 -18.24
CA THR A 81 -7.63 16.73 -18.79
C THR A 81 -8.07 18.15 -19.11
N GLU A 82 -9.30 18.36 -19.61
CA GLU A 82 -9.83 19.71 -19.89
C GLU A 82 -10.04 20.55 -18.61
N ALA A 83 -10.26 19.89 -17.47
CA ALA A 83 -10.50 20.56 -16.19
C ALA A 83 -9.22 20.82 -15.37
N ASN A 84 -8.07 20.25 -15.77
CA ASN A 84 -6.86 20.23 -14.97
C ASN A 84 -5.61 20.62 -15.80
N GLU A 85 -4.57 21.10 -15.13
CA GLU A 85 -3.32 21.52 -15.78
C GLU A 85 -2.43 20.32 -16.12
N PHE A 86 -2.55 19.26 -15.34
CA PHE A 86 -1.81 18.02 -15.51
C PHE A 86 -2.69 16.84 -15.09
N THR A 87 -2.62 15.72 -15.80
CA THR A 87 -3.39 14.51 -15.46
C THR A 87 -2.46 13.34 -15.23
N VAL A 88 -2.53 12.75 -14.03
CA VAL A 88 -1.82 11.51 -13.70
C VAL A 88 -2.69 10.32 -14.08
N VAL A 89 -2.16 9.43 -14.92
CA VAL A 89 -2.85 8.21 -15.33
C VAL A 89 -2.19 7.00 -14.67
N GLU A 90 -2.86 6.38 -13.70
CA GLU A 90 -2.34 5.18 -13.01
C GLU A 90 -2.73 3.91 -13.78
N GLY A 91 -1.74 3.15 -14.22
CA GLY A 91 -1.94 1.78 -14.72
C GLY A 91 -2.17 0.77 -13.59
N THR A 92 -2.61 -0.44 -13.95
CA THR A 92 -2.73 -1.54 -12.99
C THR A 92 -1.60 -2.54 -13.19
N GLY A 93 -0.76 -2.77 -12.17
CA GLY A 93 0.32 -3.77 -12.23
C GLY A 93 1.38 -3.46 -13.31
N HIS A 94 1.80 -4.49 -14.04
CA HIS A 94 2.81 -4.38 -15.12
C HIS A 94 2.17 -3.91 -16.44
N THR A 95 2.95 -3.49 -17.44
CA THR A 95 2.45 -2.83 -18.67
C THR A 95 1.53 -3.69 -19.53
N GLY A 96 1.57 -5.01 -19.35
CA GLY A 96 0.75 -6.01 -20.05
C GLY A 96 -0.53 -6.45 -19.32
N VAL A 97 -0.78 -5.97 -18.09
CA VAL A 97 -2.04 -6.25 -17.39
C VAL A 97 -3.19 -5.66 -18.19
N GLY A 98 -4.26 -6.43 -18.39
CA GLY A 98 -5.41 -6.03 -19.22
C GLY A 98 -5.38 -6.59 -20.65
N SER A 99 -4.29 -7.27 -21.07
CA SER A 99 -4.18 -7.84 -22.43
C SER A 99 -5.28 -8.84 -22.79
N ILE A 100 -5.84 -9.57 -21.84
CA ILE A 100 -6.94 -10.52 -22.11
C ILE A 100 -8.24 -9.84 -22.55
N VAL A 101 -8.43 -8.57 -22.20
CA VAL A 101 -9.55 -7.74 -22.66
C VAL A 101 -9.11 -6.66 -23.66
N ASP A 102 -7.91 -6.83 -24.22
CA ASP A 102 -7.32 -5.94 -25.21
C ASP A 102 -7.15 -4.48 -24.77
N CYS A 103 -7.12 -4.22 -23.46
CA CYS A 103 -6.94 -2.89 -22.86
C CYS A 103 -5.76 -2.92 -21.88
N ASN A 104 -4.57 -3.33 -22.35
CA ASN A 104 -3.38 -3.27 -21.52
C ASN A 104 -2.86 -1.84 -21.31
N ASN A 105 -2.07 -1.61 -20.26
CA ASN A 105 -1.61 -0.28 -19.88
C ASN A 105 -0.83 0.43 -21.00
N ALA A 106 0.03 -0.29 -21.74
CA ALA A 106 0.78 0.30 -22.85
C ALA A 106 -0.12 0.72 -24.02
N ARG A 107 -1.11 -0.11 -24.38
CA ARG A 107 -2.10 0.23 -25.41
C ARG A 107 -2.93 1.44 -25.00
N ILE A 108 -3.37 1.48 -23.74
CA ILE A 108 -4.13 2.62 -23.21
C ILE A 108 -3.29 3.89 -23.27
N ALA A 109 -2.01 3.84 -22.88
CA ALA A 109 -1.13 4.99 -22.97
C ALA A 109 -0.98 5.48 -24.42
N ALA A 110 -0.83 4.57 -25.38
CA ALA A 110 -0.78 4.90 -26.81
C ALA A 110 -2.10 5.53 -27.29
N GLU A 111 -3.24 4.97 -26.88
CA GLU A 111 -4.57 5.46 -27.24
C GLU A 111 -4.83 6.87 -26.71
N LEU A 112 -4.37 7.15 -25.50
CA LEU A 112 -4.50 8.47 -24.86
C LEU A 112 -3.42 9.47 -25.31
N GLY A 113 -2.38 9.00 -26.02
CA GLY A 113 -1.24 9.83 -26.42
C GLY A 113 -0.40 10.33 -25.24
N VAL A 114 -0.31 9.56 -24.15
CA VAL A 114 0.43 9.94 -22.94
C VAL A 114 1.77 9.22 -22.84
N ASP A 115 2.76 9.90 -22.26
CA ASP A 115 4.05 9.31 -21.91
C ASP A 115 3.93 8.41 -20.67
N MET A 116 4.76 7.38 -20.57
CA MET A 116 4.77 6.46 -19.42
C MET A 116 6.00 6.65 -18.53
N VAL A 117 5.79 6.62 -17.22
CA VAL A 117 6.86 6.40 -16.23
C VAL A 117 6.81 4.94 -15.80
N LEU A 118 7.91 4.21 -15.97
CA LEU A 118 7.99 2.82 -15.52
C LEU A 118 8.50 2.76 -14.09
N VAL A 119 7.88 1.91 -13.27
CA VAL A 119 8.23 1.74 -11.86
C VAL A 119 8.56 0.28 -11.60
N ALA A 120 9.70 0.02 -10.96
CA ALA A 120 10.06 -1.31 -10.48
C ALA A 120 10.56 -1.27 -9.04
N ASN A 121 10.48 -2.40 -8.33
CA ASN A 121 11.08 -2.51 -7.01
C ASN A 121 12.60 -2.56 -7.09
N GLY A 122 13.27 -2.12 -6.04
CA GLY A 122 14.70 -1.95 -5.98
C GLY A 122 15.49 -3.23 -6.21
N GLY A 123 16.52 -3.12 -7.02
CA GLY A 123 17.43 -4.17 -7.44
C GLY A 123 18.21 -3.68 -8.65
N LEU A 124 19.35 -4.30 -8.95
CA LEU A 124 20.06 -4.00 -10.20
C LEU A 124 19.59 -4.94 -11.31
N GLY A 125 19.89 -6.24 -11.19
CA GLY A 125 19.47 -7.26 -12.16
C GLY A 125 17.95 -7.47 -12.19
N SER A 126 17.35 -7.83 -11.05
CA SER A 126 15.92 -8.17 -10.98
C SER A 126 15.01 -7.03 -11.45
N ALA A 127 15.35 -5.78 -11.10
CA ALA A 127 14.59 -4.62 -11.52
C ALA A 127 14.78 -4.35 -13.03
N PHE A 128 15.99 -4.52 -13.55
CA PHE A 128 16.26 -4.36 -14.97
C PHE A 128 15.54 -5.41 -15.82
N ASP A 129 15.53 -6.68 -15.39
CA ASP A 129 14.84 -7.77 -16.09
C ASP A 129 13.32 -7.53 -16.14
N ASP A 130 12.72 -7.15 -15.01
CA ASP A 130 11.31 -6.77 -14.94
C ASP A 130 11.00 -5.58 -15.85
N LEU A 131 11.80 -4.52 -15.76
CA LEU A 131 11.63 -3.33 -16.60
C LEU A 131 11.85 -3.62 -18.09
N ALA A 132 12.74 -4.54 -18.46
CA ALA A 132 12.97 -4.89 -19.86
C ALA A 132 11.73 -5.51 -20.51
N LEU A 133 11.04 -6.40 -19.79
CA LEU A 133 9.75 -6.95 -20.23
C LEU A 133 8.69 -5.84 -20.38
N ASN A 134 8.59 -4.97 -19.37
CA ASN A 134 7.62 -3.89 -19.37
C ASN A 134 7.87 -2.88 -20.50
N TYR A 135 9.14 -2.50 -20.70
CA TYR A 135 9.61 -1.58 -21.71
C TYR A 135 9.41 -2.13 -23.13
N SER A 136 9.58 -3.43 -23.33
CA SER A 136 9.28 -4.07 -24.62
C SER A 136 7.83 -3.86 -25.04
N MET A 137 6.89 -3.94 -24.09
CA MET A 137 5.46 -3.70 -24.39
C MET A 137 5.21 -2.23 -24.78
N CYS A 138 5.85 -1.27 -24.09
CA CYS A 138 5.78 0.14 -24.48
C CYS A 138 6.31 0.35 -25.90
N LYS A 139 7.43 -0.29 -26.26
CA LYS A 139 7.98 -0.26 -27.62
C LYS A 139 6.99 -0.83 -28.65
N THR A 140 6.36 -1.97 -28.37
CA THR A 140 5.37 -2.58 -29.28
C THR A 140 4.20 -1.63 -29.58
N HIS A 141 3.78 -0.82 -28.60
CA HIS A 141 2.71 0.16 -28.76
C HIS A 141 3.22 1.58 -29.12
N ASN A 142 4.51 1.76 -29.42
CA ASN A 142 5.15 3.06 -29.70
C ASN A 142 4.92 4.12 -28.60
N VAL A 143 4.86 3.70 -27.34
CA VAL A 143 4.70 4.62 -26.20
C VAL A 143 6.06 5.14 -25.76
N ARG A 144 6.17 6.46 -25.63
CA ARG A 144 7.38 7.11 -25.10
C ARG A 144 7.46 6.88 -23.60
N VAL A 145 8.59 6.33 -23.16
CA VAL A 145 8.89 6.22 -21.73
C VAL A 145 9.62 7.49 -21.28
N ARG A 146 8.97 8.26 -20.41
CA ARG A 146 9.50 9.51 -19.83
C ARG A 146 10.67 9.29 -18.90
N GLY A 147 10.60 8.22 -18.12
CA GLY A 147 11.66 7.85 -17.19
C GLY A 147 11.35 6.58 -16.42
N VAL A 148 12.31 6.17 -15.60
CA VAL A 148 12.21 5.03 -14.69
C VAL A 148 12.32 5.49 -13.24
N ILE A 149 11.48 4.92 -12.37
CA ILE A 149 11.58 5.05 -10.92
C ILE A 149 11.87 3.67 -10.31
N LEU A 150 12.90 3.60 -9.48
CA LEU A 150 13.17 2.41 -8.66
C LEU A 150 12.65 2.66 -7.25
N ASN A 151 11.64 1.89 -6.85
CA ASN A 151 10.96 2.04 -5.58
C ASN A 151 11.44 1.00 -4.55
N LYS A 152 11.31 1.29 -3.25
CA LYS A 152 11.67 0.37 -2.16
C LYS A 152 13.11 -0.14 -2.26
N VAL A 153 14.04 0.71 -2.69
CA VAL A 153 15.45 0.36 -2.78
C VAL A 153 16.00 0.21 -1.37
N ARG A 154 16.74 -0.86 -1.11
CA ARG A 154 17.39 -1.01 0.21
C ARG A 154 18.36 0.14 0.42
N GLU A 155 18.35 0.73 1.62
CA GLU A 155 19.16 1.90 1.97
C GLU A 155 20.65 1.70 1.61
N ASP A 156 21.21 0.54 1.95
CA ASP A 156 22.60 0.15 1.68
C ASP A 156 22.94 -0.01 0.18
N ARG A 157 21.94 0.07 -0.71
CA ARG A 157 22.07 -0.13 -2.15
C ARG A 157 21.67 1.08 -2.98
N VAL A 158 21.15 2.15 -2.36
CA VAL A 158 20.66 3.34 -3.06
C VAL A 158 21.74 3.93 -3.97
N GLU A 159 22.94 4.15 -3.43
CA GLU A 159 24.03 4.79 -4.20
C GLU A 159 24.52 3.92 -5.35
N MET A 160 24.65 2.61 -5.11
CA MET A 160 25.00 1.65 -6.15
C MET A 160 23.97 1.67 -7.28
N VAL A 161 22.68 1.67 -6.95
CA VAL A 161 21.62 1.69 -7.98
C VAL A 161 21.64 3.02 -8.75
N ARG A 162 21.79 4.16 -8.08
CA ARG A 162 21.92 5.48 -8.74
C ARG A 162 23.06 5.51 -9.75
N GLU A 163 24.20 4.90 -9.43
CA GLU A 163 25.38 4.91 -10.30
C GLU A 163 25.26 3.92 -11.47
N TYR A 164 24.81 2.69 -11.22
CA TYR A 164 24.91 1.60 -12.21
C TYR A 164 23.66 1.40 -13.03
N PHE A 165 22.47 1.73 -12.51
CA PHE A 165 21.23 1.50 -13.24
C PHE A 165 21.12 2.33 -14.53
N PRO A 166 21.53 3.62 -14.58
CA PRO A 166 21.58 4.36 -15.83
C PRO A 166 22.54 3.76 -16.87
N LYS A 167 23.65 3.12 -16.41
CA LYS A 167 24.58 2.42 -17.31
C LYS A 167 23.90 1.20 -17.94
N ALA A 168 23.13 0.44 -17.16
CA ALA A 168 22.36 -0.70 -17.67
C ALA A 168 21.26 -0.27 -18.66
N MET A 169 20.56 0.82 -18.39
CA MET A 169 19.50 1.34 -19.28
C MET A 169 20.01 1.75 -20.67
N LYS A 170 21.31 2.03 -20.85
CA LYS A 170 21.90 2.28 -22.18
C LYS A 170 21.68 1.11 -23.14
N HIS A 171 21.55 -0.12 -22.64
CA HIS A 171 21.25 -1.30 -23.47
C HIS A 171 19.91 -1.21 -24.21
N TRP A 172 18.96 -0.39 -23.75
CA TRP A 172 17.67 -0.21 -24.43
C TRP A 172 17.75 0.61 -25.72
N GLY A 173 18.89 1.27 -25.98
CA GLY A 173 19.13 2.09 -27.17
C GLY A 173 18.38 3.43 -27.17
N SER A 174 17.76 3.80 -26.05
CA SER A 174 16.96 5.01 -25.87
C SER A 174 17.50 5.84 -24.71
N ASN A 175 17.43 7.17 -24.82
CA ASN A 175 17.76 8.10 -23.73
C ASN A 175 16.61 8.18 -22.71
N VAL A 176 16.28 7.05 -22.07
CA VAL A 176 15.32 7.04 -20.95
C VAL A 176 16.09 7.37 -19.67
N PRO A 177 15.75 8.45 -18.96
CA PRO A 177 16.40 8.81 -17.70
C PRO A 177 15.91 7.94 -16.54
N LEU A 178 16.80 7.73 -15.57
CA LEU A 178 16.42 7.32 -14.22
C LEU A 178 16.01 8.58 -13.46
N ILE A 179 14.70 8.74 -13.22
CA ILE A 179 14.12 9.96 -12.63
C ILE A 179 13.80 9.79 -11.14
N GLY A 180 14.01 8.60 -10.57
CA GLY A 180 13.86 8.42 -9.14
C GLY A 180 14.48 7.14 -8.61
N VAL A 181 15.10 7.24 -7.43
CA VAL A 181 15.57 6.11 -6.64
C VAL A 181 15.07 6.32 -5.23
N VAL A 182 13.95 5.67 -4.92
CA VAL A 182 13.21 5.86 -3.67
C VAL A 182 13.61 4.76 -2.69
N PRO A 183 14.25 5.11 -1.56
CA PRO A 183 14.62 4.12 -0.55
C PRO A 183 13.37 3.46 0.06
N ASN A 184 13.54 2.26 0.61
CA ASN A 184 12.47 1.59 1.32
C ASN A 184 12.18 2.32 2.63
N LEU A 185 10.95 2.80 2.80
CA LEU A 185 10.47 3.40 4.04
C LEU A 185 9.58 2.39 4.78
N PRO A 186 10.08 1.70 5.83
CA PRO A 186 9.33 0.65 6.53
C PRO A 186 8.00 1.13 7.09
N LEU A 187 7.94 2.40 7.54
CA LEU A 187 6.73 3.04 8.05
C LEU A 187 5.54 2.94 7.09
N LEU A 188 5.77 3.02 5.77
CA LEU A 188 4.70 2.92 4.77
C LEU A 188 4.22 1.49 4.53
N SER A 189 5.02 0.49 4.93
CA SER A 189 4.73 -0.94 4.70
C SER A 189 4.22 -1.65 5.95
N ASN A 190 4.40 -1.06 7.14
CA ASN A 190 3.99 -1.67 8.39
C ASN A 190 2.46 -1.66 8.53
N PRO A 191 1.84 -2.83 8.81
CA PRO A 191 0.41 -2.90 9.08
C PRO A 191 0.08 -2.20 10.39
N SER A 192 -1.04 -1.49 10.38
CA SER A 192 -1.69 -0.88 11.54
C SER A 192 -2.70 -1.84 12.18
N MET A 193 -3.18 -1.51 13.38
CA MET A 193 -4.27 -2.30 13.98
C MET A 193 -5.56 -2.24 13.13
N LEU A 194 -5.83 -1.12 12.47
CA LEU A 194 -6.93 -0.96 11.50
C LEU A 194 -6.82 -1.95 10.34
N ASP A 195 -5.60 -2.19 9.84
CA ASP A 195 -5.36 -3.17 8.78
C ASP A 195 -5.74 -4.59 9.24
N PHE A 196 -5.46 -4.92 10.51
CA PHE A 196 -5.84 -6.20 11.11
C PHE A 196 -7.34 -6.30 11.41
N GLU A 197 -8.00 -5.21 11.82
CA GLU A 197 -9.47 -5.15 11.91
C GLU A 197 -10.11 -5.53 10.57
N GLY A 198 -9.61 -4.95 9.47
CA GLY A 198 -10.06 -5.27 8.11
C GLY A 198 -9.71 -6.70 7.66
N LEU A 199 -8.49 -7.19 7.93
CA LEU A 199 -8.06 -8.54 7.60
C LEU A 199 -8.95 -9.62 8.24
N PHE A 200 -9.33 -9.40 9.49
CA PHE A 200 -10.09 -10.37 10.27
C PHE A 200 -11.59 -10.10 10.30
N ASN A 201 -12.04 -8.96 9.78
CA ASN A 201 -13.42 -8.48 9.90
C ASN A 201 -13.90 -8.45 11.37
N THR A 202 -13.06 -7.86 12.23
CA THR A 202 -13.28 -7.75 13.67
C THR A 202 -12.95 -6.34 14.15
N GLN A 203 -13.30 -6.02 15.40
CA GLN A 203 -12.99 -4.73 16.02
C GLN A 203 -12.10 -4.90 17.23
N MET A 204 -11.26 -3.90 17.50
CA MET A 204 -10.48 -3.83 18.72
C MET A 204 -11.38 -3.98 19.96
N LEU A 205 -10.90 -4.73 20.94
CA LEU A 205 -11.53 -4.82 22.27
C LEU A 205 -11.28 -3.58 23.11
N THR A 206 -10.23 -2.81 22.81
CA THR A 206 -9.84 -1.58 23.51
C THR A 206 -10.34 -0.33 22.79
N LEU A 207 -10.11 0.84 23.39
CA LEU A 207 -10.50 2.12 22.82
C LEU A 207 -9.89 2.36 21.43
N SER A 208 -10.70 2.96 20.55
CA SER A 208 -10.36 3.22 19.14
C SER A 208 -9.23 4.23 18.90
N SER A 209 -8.73 4.89 19.95
CA SER A 209 -7.77 6.00 19.84
C SER A 209 -6.42 5.59 19.23
N ARG A 210 -6.10 4.30 19.20
CA ARG A 210 -4.82 3.77 18.71
C ARG A 210 -4.97 2.76 17.56
N ARG A 211 -6.06 2.83 16.81
CA ARG A 211 -6.30 2.00 15.61
C ARG A 211 -5.21 2.12 14.55
N TYR A 212 -4.59 3.30 14.41
CA TYR A 212 -3.51 3.53 13.43
C TYR A 212 -2.11 3.11 13.91
N GLN A 213 -1.98 2.54 15.11
CA GLN A 213 -0.68 2.07 15.60
C GLN A 213 -0.13 0.95 14.73
N GLN A 214 1.13 1.09 14.32
CA GLN A 214 1.80 0.22 13.38
C GLN A 214 2.76 -0.75 14.06
N TYR A 215 2.95 -1.91 13.43
CA TYR A 215 3.82 -2.97 13.90
C TYR A 215 4.83 -3.36 12.83
N ASN A 216 6.12 -3.36 13.17
CA ASN A 216 7.19 -3.74 12.26
C ASN A 216 7.51 -5.25 12.33
N LYS A 217 6.89 -5.95 13.27
CA LYS A 217 7.15 -7.35 13.58
C LYS A 217 5.90 -7.99 14.16
N THR A 218 5.67 -9.25 13.80
CA THR A 218 4.66 -10.11 14.44
C THR A 218 5.37 -11.25 15.17
N THR A 219 4.91 -11.62 16.36
CA THR A 219 5.48 -12.73 17.12
C THR A 219 4.40 -13.52 17.85
N LEU A 220 4.36 -14.83 17.60
CA LEU A 220 3.58 -15.76 18.40
C LEU A 220 4.21 -15.95 19.78
N VAL A 221 3.43 -15.78 20.84
CA VAL A 221 3.87 -15.98 22.22
C VAL A 221 3.80 -17.46 22.58
N THR A 222 4.90 -18.17 22.39
CA THR A 222 5.02 -19.60 22.73
C THR A 222 5.61 -19.83 24.13
N ALA A 223 6.26 -18.82 24.71
CA ALA A 223 6.94 -18.94 25.99
C ALA A 223 6.00 -18.69 27.19
N GLY A 224 6.46 -19.10 28.38
CA GLY A 224 5.82 -18.72 29.65
C GLY A 224 6.03 -17.24 29.99
N LEU A 225 5.20 -16.72 30.91
CA LEU A 225 5.15 -15.30 31.28
C LEU A 225 6.52 -14.68 31.57
N ARG A 226 7.38 -15.35 32.36
CA ARG A 226 8.71 -14.81 32.73
C ARG A 226 9.55 -14.44 31.51
N ARG A 227 9.60 -15.31 30.49
CA ARG A 227 10.38 -15.07 29.27
C ARG A 227 9.69 -14.06 28.36
N PHE A 228 8.36 -14.03 28.37
CA PHE A 228 7.59 -13.03 27.65
C PHE A 228 7.83 -11.62 28.19
N LEU A 229 7.82 -11.42 29.51
CA LEU A 229 8.13 -10.13 30.13
C LEU A 229 9.56 -9.66 29.81
N ALA A 230 10.54 -10.56 29.87
CA ALA A 230 11.92 -10.24 29.47
C ALA A 230 11.98 -9.75 28.01
N LYS A 231 11.25 -10.41 27.11
CA LYS A 231 11.14 -10.02 25.70
C LYS A 231 10.46 -8.65 25.52
N LEU A 232 9.40 -8.35 26.30
CA LEU A 232 8.73 -7.04 26.24
C LEU A 232 9.65 -5.89 26.65
N SER A 233 10.63 -6.15 27.53
CA SER A 233 11.61 -5.16 27.98
C SER A 233 12.76 -4.91 27.00
N GLU A 234 12.86 -5.68 25.92
CA GLU A 234 13.90 -5.49 24.90
C GLU A 234 13.44 -4.46 23.84
N PRO A 235 14.22 -3.41 23.55
CA PRO A 235 13.83 -2.37 22.58
C PRO A 235 13.51 -2.90 21.18
N ALA A 236 14.08 -4.05 20.80
CA ALA A 236 13.79 -4.72 19.54
C ALA A 236 12.33 -5.21 19.41
N PHE A 237 11.56 -5.17 20.50
CA PHE A 237 10.17 -5.61 20.55
C PHE A 237 9.16 -4.47 20.82
N ASP A 238 9.62 -3.22 20.94
CA ASP A 238 8.77 -2.05 21.26
C ASP A 238 7.61 -1.86 20.27
N HIS A 239 7.77 -2.25 19.00
CA HIS A 239 6.76 -2.13 17.94
C HIS A 239 6.28 -3.49 17.41
N THR A 240 6.16 -4.48 18.31
CA THR A 240 5.77 -5.85 17.96
C THR A 240 4.28 -6.10 18.20
N LEU A 241 3.64 -6.75 17.22
CA LEU A 241 2.34 -7.37 17.36
C LEU A 241 2.50 -8.78 17.94
N PHE A 242 2.02 -8.97 19.17
CA PHE A 242 2.05 -10.26 19.83
C PHE A 242 0.76 -11.03 19.54
N VAL A 243 0.87 -12.32 19.27
CA VAL A 243 -0.28 -13.21 19.06
C VAL A 243 -0.29 -14.25 20.17
N THR A 244 -1.44 -14.44 20.81
CA THR A 244 -1.62 -15.49 21.84
C THR A 244 -3.04 -16.06 21.77
N HIS A 245 -3.24 -17.24 22.35
CA HIS A 245 -4.58 -17.81 22.52
C HIS A 245 -5.32 -17.07 23.66
N VAL A 246 -6.63 -16.89 23.54
CA VAL A 246 -7.49 -16.16 24.50
C VAL A 246 -7.48 -16.78 25.90
N SER A 247 -7.18 -18.08 26.03
CA SER A 247 -7.06 -18.77 27.33
C SER A 247 -5.77 -18.44 28.11
N ARG A 248 -4.80 -17.75 27.51
CA ARG A 248 -3.51 -17.40 28.15
C ARG A 248 -3.63 -16.11 28.97
N ASN A 249 -4.42 -16.17 30.03
CA ASN A 249 -4.65 -15.04 30.95
C ASN A 249 -3.34 -14.46 31.53
N ASP A 250 -2.37 -15.32 31.80
CA ASP A 250 -1.04 -14.93 32.28
C ASP A 250 -0.35 -13.96 31.30
N ILE A 251 -0.41 -14.27 30.00
CA ILE A 251 0.19 -13.46 28.93
C ILE A 251 -0.60 -12.16 28.72
N ILE A 252 -1.94 -12.25 28.72
CA ILE A 252 -2.81 -11.08 28.55
C ILE A 252 -2.52 -10.06 29.67
N LEU A 253 -2.61 -10.49 30.93
CA LEU A 253 -2.38 -9.61 32.07
C LEU A 253 -0.93 -9.11 32.11
N GLY A 254 0.04 -9.96 31.79
CA GLY A 254 1.45 -9.58 31.70
C GLY A 254 1.71 -8.49 30.66
N PHE A 255 1.11 -8.62 29.47
CA PHE A 255 1.20 -7.63 28.40
C PHE A 255 0.58 -6.29 28.82
N LEU A 256 -0.65 -6.32 29.36
CA LEU A 256 -1.36 -5.12 29.78
C LEU A 256 -0.62 -4.40 30.92
N SER A 257 -0.12 -5.14 31.90
CA SER A 257 0.66 -4.59 33.01
C SER A 257 1.97 -3.96 32.54
N HIS A 258 2.68 -4.63 31.62
CA HIS A 258 3.89 -4.07 31.02
C HIS A 258 3.60 -2.78 30.26
N ALA A 259 2.59 -2.77 29.39
CA ALA A 259 2.21 -1.60 28.61
C ALA A 259 1.86 -0.41 29.52
N GLN A 260 1.05 -0.63 30.55
CA GLN A 260 0.70 0.39 31.54
C GLN A 260 1.94 0.93 32.26
N ASN A 261 2.83 0.05 32.73
CA ASN A 261 4.04 0.46 33.42
C ASN A 261 5.00 1.25 32.51
N PHE A 262 5.13 0.83 31.26
CA PHE A 262 5.92 1.52 30.25
C PHE A 262 5.40 2.94 30.03
N GLU A 263 4.09 3.11 29.84
CA GLU A 263 3.47 4.41 29.58
C GLU A 263 3.59 5.35 30.78
N LEU A 264 3.45 4.83 32.01
CA LEU A 264 3.65 5.59 33.23
C LEU A 264 5.09 6.07 33.41
N THR A 265 6.06 5.22 33.06
CA THR A 265 7.50 5.47 33.25
C THR A 265 8.06 6.37 32.15
N MET A 266 7.78 6.03 30.89
CA MET A 266 8.35 6.70 29.71
C MET A 266 7.54 7.93 29.27
N LYS A 267 6.34 8.14 29.84
CA LYS A 267 5.43 9.23 29.47
C LYS A 267 5.10 9.30 27.97
N LYS A 268 5.09 8.14 27.30
CA LYS A 268 4.72 7.99 25.89
C LYS A 268 3.96 6.68 25.68
N PRO A 269 3.10 6.56 24.65
CA PRO A 269 2.36 5.33 24.35
C PRO A 269 3.29 4.14 24.07
N TYR A 270 2.93 2.94 24.56
CA TYR A 270 3.70 1.71 24.32
C TYR A 270 3.46 1.14 22.91
N GLY A 271 4.48 0.99 22.08
CA GLY A 271 4.33 0.64 20.66
C GLY A 271 3.85 -0.79 20.35
N GLY A 272 3.71 -1.67 21.34
CA GLY A 272 3.26 -3.06 21.15
C GLY A 272 1.74 -3.20 21.04
N GLY A 273 1.30 -4.32 20.47
CA GLY A 273 -0.11 -4.66 20.31
C GLY A 273 -0.35 -6.15 20.55
N LEU A 274 -1.59 -6.54 20.81
CA LEU A 274 -1.95 -7.93 21.12
C LEU A 274 -3.12 -8.42 20.26
N ILE A 275 -2.97 -9.60 19.65
CA ILE A 275 -4.04 -10.36 19.02
C ILE A 275 -4.36 -11.58 19.87
N LEU A 276 -5.64 -11.69 20.25
CA LEU A 276 -6.21 -12.83 20.95
C LEU A 276 -6.90 -13.74 19.95
N THR A 277 -6.43 -14.98 19.84
CA THR A 277 -6.95 -16.01 18.93
C THR A 277 -7.70 -17.10 19.69
N GLY A 278 -8.46 -17.90 18.95
CA GLY A 278 -9.28 -18.99 19.47
C GLY A 278 -10.68 -18.52 19.86
N SER A 279 -11.57 -19.48 20.05
CA SER A 279 -12.89 -19.23 20.61
C SER A 279 -12.85 -19.49 22.12
N PRO A 280 -13.37 -18.59 22.97
CA PRO A 280 -13.61 -18.93 24.35
C PRO A 280 -14.60 -20.09 24.40
N SER A 281 -14.34 -21.10 25.23
CA SER A 281 -15.34 -22.11 25.56
C SER A 281 -16.53 -21.44 26.23
N ASP A 282 -17.76 -21.85 25.90
CA ASP A 282 -19.00 -21.27 26.46
C ASP A 282 -19.02 -21.21 28.00
N ASP A 283 -18.28 -22.10 28.68
CA ASP A 283 -18.13 -22.16 30.14
C ASP A 283 -17.18 -21.11 30.75
N ASN A 284 -16.53 -20.23 29.97
CA ASN A 284 -15.48 -19.32 30.45
C ASN A 284 -15.58 -17.90 29.86
N GLN A 285 -16.76 -17.27 29.94
CA GLN A 285 -16.83 -15.82 29.82
C GLN A 285 -16.22 -15.17 31.06
N GLN A 286 -14.89 -14.99 31.06
CA GLN A 286 -14.18 -14.32 32.14
C GLN A 286 -14.37 -12.80 32.03
N GLU A 287 -15.54 -12.34 32.45
CA GLU A 287 -15.96 -10.93 32.42
C GLU A 287 -14.89 -9.99 33.02
N TYR A 288 -14.19 -10.45 34.06
CA TYR A 288 -13.06 -9.74 34.67
C TYR A 288 -11.93 -9.40 33.68
N ILE A 289 -11.43 -10.38 32.92
CA ILE A 289 -10.34 -10.16 31.95
C ILE A 289 -10.83 -9.22 30.84
N THR A 290 -12.05 -9.45 30.34
CA THR A 290 -12.67 -8.60 29.32
C THR A 290 -12.79 -7.15 29.79
N ASN A 291 -13.17 -6.92 31.04
CA ASN A 291 -13.27 -5.57 31.61
C ASN A 291 -11.89 -4.91 31.75
N ILE A 292 -10.84 -5.66 32.12
CA ILE A 292 -9.47 -5.12 32.13
C ILE A 292 -9.05 -4.73 30.73
N ILE A 293 -9.27 -5.59 29.73
CA ILE A 293 -8.91 -5.31 28.34
C ILE A 293 -9.63 -4.04 27.86
N LYS A 294 -10.96 -3.94 28.03
CA LYS A 294 -11.76 -2.79 27.58
C LYS A 294 -11.27 -1.45 28.14
N ASN A 295 -10.71 -1.44 29.35
CA ASN A 295 -10.19 -0.24 30.01
C ASN A 295 -8.71 0.04 29.68
N ALA A 296 -8.02 -0.84 28.96
CA ALA A 296 -6.64 -0.62 28.56
C ALA A 296 -6.55 0.32 27.36
N GLN A 297 -5.46 1.09 27.29
CA GLN A 297 -5.18 1.97 26.14
C GLN A 297 -4.44 1.25 25.02
N VAL A 298 -3.67 0.22 25.35
CA VAL A 298 -2.88 -0.53 24.36
C VAL A 298 -3.81 -1.27 23.38
N PRO A 299 -3.46 -1.37 22.08
CA PRO A 299 -4.31 -2.08 21.13
C PRO A 299 -4.42 -3.57 21.42
N VAL A 300 -5.65 -4.06 21.58
CA VAL A 300 -5.96 -5.50 21.68
C VAL A 300 -7.08 -5.84 20.70
N LEU A 301 -6.84 -6.83 19.83
CA LEU A 301 -7.80 -7.32 18.84
C LEU A 301 -8.18 -8.76 19.16
N TYR A 302 -9.46 -9.10 19.05
CA TYR A 302 -9.94 -10.46 19.18
C TYR A 302 -10.29 -11.05 17.81
N VAL A 303 -9.79 -12.25 17.55
CA VAL A 303 -9.93 -12.95 16.27
C VAL A 303 -10.47 -14.36 16.53
N PRO A 304 -11.74 -14.64 16.20
CA PRO A 304 -12.40 -15.92 16.49
C PRO A 304 -12.01 -17.01 15.49
N MET A 305 -10.71 -17.33 15.42
CA MET A 305 -10.16 -18.43 14.62
C MET A 305 -8.94 -19.04 15.31
N THR A 306 -8.47 -20.19 14.83
CA THR A 306 -7.31 -20.82 15.46
C THR A 306 -6.06 -19.95 15.33
N THR A 307 -5.12 -20.11 16.27
CA THR A 307 -3.85 -19.39 16.23
C THR A 307 -3.08 -19.66 14.94
N PHE A 308 -3.18 -20.87 14.39
CA PHE A 308 -2.55 -21.25 13.12
C PHE A 308 -3.13 -20.44 11.94
N GLU A 309 -4.45 -20.45 11.77
CA GLU A 309 -5.13 -19.70 10.70
C GLU A 309 -4.86 -18.19 10.79
N ALA A 310 -4.87 -17.64 12.00
CA ALA A 310 -4.56 -16.22 12.21
C ALA A 310 -3.12 -15.88 11.79
N MET A 311 -2.14 -16.70 12.19
CA MET A 311 -0.73 -16.50 11.83
C MET A 311 -0.49 -16.68 10.32
N GLU A 312 -1.17 -17.63 9.68
CA GLU A 312 -1.10 -17.82 8.23
C GLU A 312 -1.62 -16.58 7.49
N LYS A 313 -2.78 -16.04 7.90
CA LYS A 313 -3.34 -14.80 7.34
C LYS A 313 -2.42 -13.60 7.55
N ILE A 314 -1.86 -13.42 8.76
CA ILE A 314 -0.95 -12.30 9.04
C ILE A 314 0.32 -12.41 8.20
N THR A 315 0.86 -13.61 8.00
CA THR A 315 2.11 -13.81 7.24
C THR A 315 1.93 -13.51 5.75
N HIS A 316 0.77 -13.82 5.18
CA HIS A 316 0.44 -13.51 3.79
C HIS A 316 -0.17 -12.12 3.61
N PHE A 317 -0.45 -11.41 4.70
CA PHE A 317 -1.04 -10.10 4.64
C PHE A 317 -0.02 -9.07 4.17
N THR A 318 -0.36 -8.39 3.08
CA THR A 318 0.35 -7.19 2.65
C THR A 318 -0.50 -5.99 2.99
N ALA A 319 -0.03 -5.15 3.91
CA ALA A 319 -0.71 -3.91 4.25
C ALA A 319 -0.87 -3.06 2.99
N LYS A 320 -2.12 -2.72 2.67
CA LYS A 320 -2.41 -1.75 1.62
C LYS A 320 -2.31 -0.37 2.25
N PHE A 321 -1.78 0.58 1.48
CA PHE A 321 -1.75 1.96 1.91
C PHE A 321 -3.20 2.43 2.12
N ASN A 322 -3.54 2.91 3.32
CA ASN A 322 -4.83 3.51 3.60
C ASN A 322 -4.75 5.03 3.39
N PRO A 323 -5.43 5.59 2.38
CA PRO A 323 -5.41 7.03 2.13
C PRO A 323 -6.01 7.86 3.28
N THR A 324 -6.84 7.29 4.15
CA THR A 324 -7.41 8.04 5.30
C THR A 324 -6.41 8.26 6.44
N ASP A 325 -5.23 7.65 6.38
CA ASP A 325 -4.14 7.88 7.35
C ASP A 325 -3.33 9.11 6.91
N GLU A 326 -3.79 10.30 7.29
CA GLU A 326 -3.18 11.58 6.91
C GLU A 326 -1.68 11.66 7.24
N HIS A 327 -1.25 11.04 8.34
CA HIS A 327 0.16 10.97 8.73
C HIS A 327 0.97 10.13 7.73
N LYS A 328 0.47 8.95 7.34
CA LYS A 328 1.11 8.13 6.30
C LYS A 328 1.10 8.83 4.94
N VAL A 329 0.03 9.54 4.59
CA VAL A 329 -0.05 10.32 3.34
C VAL A 329 1.03 11.38 3.35
N HIS A 330 1.09 12.21 4.38
CA HIS A 330 2.09 13.27 4.46
C HIS A 330 3.53 12.73 4.38
N ALA A 331 3.85 11.72 5.21
CA ALA A 331 5.16 11.08 5.22
C ALA A 331 5.50 10.39 3.88
N CYS A 332 4.50 9.83 3.19
CA CYS A 332 4.67 9.29 1.85
C CYS A 332 5.08 10.40 0.89
N GLY A 333 4.33 11.50 0.82
CA GLY A 333 4.68 12.62 -0.05
C GLY A 333 6.08 13.15 0.14
N GLU A 334 6.47 13.46 1.37
CA GLU A 334 7.83 13.96 1.66
C GLU A 334 8.91 12.97 1.24
N HIS A 335 8.68 11.67 1.50
CA HIS A 335 9.61 10.61 1.15
C HIS A 335 9.80 10.46 -0.37
N TYR A 336 8.71 10.49 -1.14
CA TYR A 336 8.79 10.40 -2.60
C TYR A 336 9.25 11.72 -3.22
N ALA A 337 8.82 12.87 -2.70
CA ALA A 337 9.15 14.19 -3.21
C ALA A 337 10.66 14.48 -3.20
N SER A 338 11.37 13.98 -2.18
CA SER A 338 12.81 14.13 -2.02
C SER A 338 13.65 13.19 -2.90
N ASN A 339 13.03 12.18 -3.52
CA ASN A 339 13.74 11.12 -4.26
C ASN A 339 13.32 11.00 -5.73
N ILE A 340 12.41 11.85 -6.20
CA ILE A 340 11.93 11.88 -7.59
C ILE A 340 12.23 13.26 -8.20
N ASP A 341 12.73 13.24 -9.43
CA ASP A 341 12.88 14.40 -10.29
C ASP A 341 11.54 14.72 -10.96
N PHE A 342 10.82 15.69 -10.40
CA PHE A 342 9.53 16.15 -10.93
C PHE A 342 9.69 17.01 -12.19
N ASP A 343 10.82 17.69 -12.37
CA ASP A 343 11.04 18.54 -13.53
C ASP A 343 11.17 17.68 -14.80
N ALA A 344 11.79 16.51 -14.68
CA ALA A 344 11.82 15.50 -15.74
C ALA A 344 10.44 14.90 -16.08
N ILE A 345 9.46 14.99 -15.18
CA ILE A 345 8.08 14.53 -15.41
C ILE A 345 7.24 15.62 -16.08
N LEU A 346 7.47 16.89 -15.71
CA LEU A 346 6.70 18.05 -16.19
C LEU A 346 7.17 18.56 -17.57
N THR A 347 8.27 18.05 -18.12
CA THR A 347 8.90 18.50 -19.39
C THR A 347 8.79 17.50 -20.55
#